data_AF-A6QQQ4-F1
#
_entry.id   AF-A6QQQ4-F1
#
_cell.length_a   1.000
_cell.length_b   1.000
_cell.length_c   1.000
_cell.angle_alpha   90.00
_cell.angle_beta   90.00
_cell.angle_gamma   90.00
#
_symmetry.space_group_name_H-M   'P 1'
#
loop_
_entity.id
_entity.type
_entity.pdbx_description
1 polymer ?
#
loop_
_entity_poly.entity_id
_entity_poly.type
_entity_poly.pdbx_seq_one_letter_code
_entity_poly.pdbx_strand_id
1 'polypeptide(L)'
;MPTIPMGAPALLWIALLLFSPDGMSAAIWKSKVSLNPPWRKILKGDAVTLTCGTNGSSEDQSSLWIHNGTSFTTNNSRWHIVKARMQDSGEYQCRIKGFAISEPVYLNVISDWLIIQASAEVMMEGESLFLRCHSWKNLNVFKVIYYKDNKALKYWYENHNISITNVTEGNSGIYYCVGRIQRLPYISNKLKIIVKKPYPQSNYFWLQFLIPLLVVILFAVDTGLLISTQQQFTLLLKMKRTRKRNRFTDPQPKPDPPGN
;
A
#
# COMPACT_ATOMS: atom_id res chain seq x y z
N MET A 1 3.71 46.83 -34.04
CA MET A 1 2.64 46.30 -33.16
C MET A 1 3.29 45.87 -31.85
N PRO A 2 2.84 46.39 -30.70
CA PRO A 2 3.45 46.13 -29.41
C PRO A 2 3.17 44.70 -28.95
N THR A 3 4.22 44.02 -28.51
CA THR A 3 4.19 42.72 -27.84
C THR A 3 3.52 42.87 -26.48
N ILE A 4 2.37 42.23 -26.32
CA ILE A 4 1.66 42.10 -25.05
C ILE A 4 2.51 41.20 -24.12
N PRO A 5 2.87 41.63 -22.90
CA PRO A 5 3.52 40.73 -21.96
C PRO A 5 2.47 39.72 -21.47
N MET A 6 2.59 38.47 -21.93
CA MET A 6 1.73 37.38 -21.48
C MET A 6 1.98 37.17 -19.99
N GLY A 7 0.91 37.39 -19.24
CA GLY A 7 0.95 37.66 -17.81
C GLY A 7 1.50 36.52 -16.95
N ALA A 8 2.25 36.94 -15.94
CA ALA A 8 2.50 36.24 -14.68
C ALA A 8 1.31 35.46 -14.08
N PRO A 9 0.01 35.82 -14.28
CA PRO A 9 -1.11 34.96 -13.88
C PRO A 9 -1.07 33.55 -14.49
N ALA A 10 -0.61 33.35 -15.73
CA ALA A 10 -0.64 32.01 -16.33
C ALA A 10 0.27 31.02 -15.58
N LEU A 11 1.46 31.46 -15.14
CA LEU A 11 2.39 30.62 -14.37
C LEU A 11 1.89 30.34 -12.95
N LEU A 12 1.17 31.28 -12.34
CA LEU A 12 0.54 31.12 -11.03
C LEU A 12 -0.58 30.08 -11.06
N TRP A 13 -1.38 30.08 -12.14
CA TRP A 13 -2.44 29.08 -12.35
C TRP A 13 -1.87 27.70 -12.68
N ILE A 14 -0.76 27.62 -13.43
CA ILE A 14 -0.04 26.36 -13.69
C ILE A 14 0.59 25.82 -12.40
N ALA A 15 1.17 26.68 -11.55
CA ALA A 15 1.70 26.29 -10.24
C ALA A 15 0.59 25.83 -9.29
N LEU A 16 -0.57 26.50 -9.27
CA LEU A 16 -1.75 26.09 -8.50
C LEU A 16 -2.33 24.74 -8.98
N LEU A 17 -2.29 24.44 -10.28
CA LEU A 17 -2.69 23.13 -10.81
C LEU A 17 -1.69 22.02 -10.43
N LEU A 18 -0.39 22.33 -10.35
CA LEU A 18 0.65 21.37 -9.91
C LEU A 18 0.64 21.13 -8.39
N PHE A 19 0.10 22.08 -7.61
CA PHE A 19 -0.03 22.00 -6.15
C PHE A 19 -1.46 21.70 -5.66
N SER A 20 -2.41 21.36 -6.54
CA SER A 20 -3.71 20.87 -6.07
C SER A 20 -3.51 19.52 -5.35
N PRO A 21 -3.90 19.38 -4.08
CA PRO A 21 -3.93 18.10 -3.39
C PRO A 21 -4.99 17.15 -3.95
N ASP A 22 -5.78 17.58 -4.94
CA ASP A 22 -6.90 16.80 -5.51
C ASP A 22 -6.45 15.76 -6.55
N GLY A 23 -5.19 15.35 -6.49
CA GLY A 23 -4.80 13.98 -6.82
C GLY A 23 -5.28 12.99 -5.75
N MET A 24 -6.51 13.14 -5.23
CA MET A 24 -7.19 12.05 -4.55
C MET A 24 -7.33 10.94 -5.59
N SER A 25 -6.36 10.03 -5.63
CA SER A 25 -6.56 8.70 -6.19
C SER A 25 -7.89 8.24 -5.66
N ALA A 26 -8.90 8.16 -6.51
CA ALA A 26 -10.17 7.54 -6.15
C ALA A 26 -9.79 6.18 -5.60
N ALA A 27 -9.88 6.00 -4.28
CA ALA A 27 -9.49 4.77 -3.64
C ALA A 27 -10.46 3.70 -4.16
N ILE A 28 -10.03 2.95 -5.17
CA ILE A 28 -10.83 1.88 -5.75
C ILE A 28 -10.92 0.82 -4.65
N TRP A 29 -12.09 0.71 -4.04
CA TRP A 29 -12.34 -0.31 -3.04
C TRP A 29 -12.24 -1.69 -3.68
N LYS A 30 -11.35 -2.53 -3.14
CA LYS A 30 -11.14 -3.92 -3.61
C LYS A 30 -11.91 -4.90 -2.72
N SER A 31 -12.43 -5.96 -3.35
CA SER A 31 -12.99 -7.10 -2.63
C SER A 31 -11.88 -7.90 -1.95
N LYS A 32 -12.19 -8.71 -0.94
CA LYS A 32 -11.23 -9.56 -0.23
C LYS A 32 -11.81 -10.96 0.00
N VAL A 33 -11.04 -11.98 -0.34
CA VAL A 33 -11.35 -13.37 0.01
C VAL A 33 -10.72 -13.69 1.37
N SER A 34 -11.51 -14.30 2.25
CA SER A 34 -11.06 -14.82 3.54
C SER A 34 -11.46 -16.29 3.67
N LEU A 35 -10.64 -17.10 4.35
CA LEU A 35 -10.92 -18.51 4.58
C LEU A 35 -11.27 -18.72 6.04
N ASN A 36 -12.29 -19.56 6.27
CA ASN A 36 -12.61 -20.08 7.59
C ASN A 36 -12.74 -21.61 7.52
N PRO A 37 -11.86 -22.37 8.20
CA PRO A 37 -10.65 -21.92 8.92
C PRO A 37 -9.60 -21.22 8.01
N PRO A 38 -8.60 -20.50 8.54
CA PRO A 38 -7.69 -19.63 7.76
C PRO A 38 -6.64 -20.38 6.92
N TRP A 39 -6.70 -21.70 6.85
CA TRP A 39 -5.65 -22.52 6.26
C TRP A 39 -5.76 -22.56 4.74
N ARG A 40 -4.71 -22.09 4.04
CA ARG A 40 -4.59 -22.24 2.57
C ARG A 40 -4.22 -23.65 2.10
N LYS A 41 -3.78 -24.49 3.05
CA LYS A 41 -3.41 -25.88 2.81
C LYS A 41 -4.30 -26.77 3.65
N ILE A 42 -5.09 -27.62 3.01
CA ILE A 42 -6.05 -28.52 3.66
C ILE A 42 -5.90 -29.95 3.16
N LEU A 43 -6.44 -30.91 3.89
CA LEU A 43 -6.48 -32.31 3.48
C LEU A 43 -7.74 -32.62 2.67
N LYS A 44 -7.63 -33.62 1.79
CA LYS A 44 -8.78 -34.18 1.08
C LYS A 44 -9.82 -34.66 2.08
N GLY A 45 -11.03 -34.14 1.94
CA GLY A 45 -12.17 -34.40 2.81
C GLY A 45 -12.38 -33.38 3.93
N ASP A 46 -11.47 -32.42 4.11
CA ASP A 46 -11.69 -31.29 5.02
C ASP A 46 -12.82 -30.38 4.51
N ALA A 47 -13.37 -29.59 5.44
CA ALA A 47 -14.33 -28.54 5.14
C ALA A 47 -13.66 -27.16 5.26
N VAL A 48 -13.97 -26.26 4.33
CA VAL A 48 -13.56 -24.85 4.37
C VAL A 48 -14.63 -23.97 3.75
N THR A 49 -14.82 -22.78 4.31
CA THR A 49 -15.68 -21.75 3.74
C THR A 49 -14.82 -20.58 3.29
N LEU A 50 -14.95 -20.18 2.04
CA LEU A 50 -14.38 -18.93 1.54
C LEU A 50 -15.46 -17.85 1.62
N THR A 51 -15.12 -16.68 2.15
CA THR A 51 -16.04 -15.55 2.27
C THR A 51 -15.47 -14.38 1.50
N CYS A 52 -16.29 -13.82 0.60
CA CYS A 52 -16.03 -12.58 -0.09
C CYS A 52 -16.54 -11.42 0.77
N GLY A 53 -15.67 -10.48 1.12
CA GLY A 53 -16.03 -9.34 1.95
C GLY A 53 -15.29 -8.08 1.57
N THR A 54 -15.61 -7.02 2.29
CA THR A 54 -14.84 -5.76 2.31
C THR A 54 -14.10 -5.64 3.66
N ASN A 55 -13.24 -4.64 3.84
CA ASN A 55 -12.55 -4.42 5.12
C ASN A 55 -13.48 -4.09 6.32
N GLY A 56 -14.80 -4.09 6.17
CA GLY A 56 -15.73 -3.73 7.26
C GLY A 56 -17.11 -4.40 7.28
N SER A 57 -17.52 -5.20 6.29
CA SER A 57 -18.79 -5.96 6.38
C SER A 57 -18.87 -7.12 5.39
N SER A 58 -19.60 -8.16 5.81
CA SER A 58 -19.96 -9.35 5.04
C SER A 58 -21.48 -9.56 5.08
N GLU A 59 -22.26 -8.52 4.80
CA GLU A 59 -23.70 -8.74 4.56
C GLU A 59 -23.89 -9.46 3.23
N ASP A 60 -24.97 -10.24 3.14
CA ASP A 60 -25.34 -11.10 2.02
C ASP A 60 -25.53 -10.27 0.74
N GLN A 61 -24.41 -9.95 0.09
CA GLN A 61 -24.34 -9.23 -1.17
C GLN A 61 -24.07 -10.23 -2.29
N SER A 62 -24.70 -9.99 -3.44
CA SER A 62 -24.41 -10.75 -4.65
C SER A 62 -22.93 -10.64 -4.97
N SER A 63 -22.30 -11.81 -5.18
CA SER A 63 -20.87 -11.91 -5.43
C SER A 63 -20.62 -12.71 -6.69
N LEU A 64 -19.63 -12.24 -7.46
CA LEU A 64 -19.03 -13.01 -8.54
C LEU A 64 -17.83 -13.74 -7.97
N TRP A 65 -17.86 -15.07 -7.98
CA TRP A 65 -16.72 -15.90 -7.66
C TRP A 65 -15.99 -16.30 -8.94
N ILE A 66 -14.67 -16.37 -8.86
CA ILE A 66 -13.81 -16.82 -9.95
C ILE A 66 -12.92 -17.92 -9.39
N HIS A 67 -13.02 -19.13 -9.94
CA HIS A 67 -12.18 -20.27 -9.59
C HIS A 67 -11.43 -20.74 -10.84
N ASN A 68 -10.10 -20.66 -10.81
CA ASN A 68 -9.22 -20.96 -11.96
C ASN A 68 -9.70 -20.28 -13.27
N GLY A 69 -10.07 -19.00 -13.18
CA GLY A 69 -10.58 -18.20 -14.30
C GLY A 69 -12.05 -18.43 -14.67
N THR A 70 -12.70 -19.48 -14.13
CA THR A 70 -14.12 -19.74 -14.39
C THR A 70 -14.98 -18.94 -13.43
N SER A 71 -15.94 -18.20 -13.99
CA SER A 71 -16.81 -17.30 -13.22
C SER A 71 -18.13 -17.95 -12.81
N PHE A 72 -18.54 -17.73 -11.57
CA PHE A 72 -19.77 -18.24 -10.97
C PHE A 72 -20.49 -17.08 -10.27
N THR A 73 -21.68 -16.75 -10.75
CA THR A 73 -22.51 -15.71 -10.14
C THR A 73 -23.41 -16.34 -9.07
N THR A 74 -23.39 -15.79 -7.86
CA THR A 74 -24.22 -16.24 -6.75
C THR A 74 -24.75 -15.05 -5.95
N ASN A 75 -25.89 -15.24 -5.30
CA ASN A 75 -26.43 -14.27 -4.35
C ASN A 75 -25.73 -14.35 -2.99
N ASN A 76 -24.93 -15.38 -2.75
CA ASN A 76 -24.24 -15.61 -1.49
C ASN A 76 -22.79 -15.13 -1.57
N SER A 77 -22.33 -14.41 -0.54
CA SER A 77 -20.92 -14.00 -0.40
C SER A 77 -20.00 -15.15 0.03
N ARG A 78 -20.58 -16.32 0.38
CA ARG A 78 -19.86 -17.50 0.86
C ARG A 78 -19.83 -18.63 -0.16
N TRP A 79 -18.66 -19.25 -0.29
CA TRP A 79 -18.43 -20.47 -1.05
C TRP A 79 -18.07 -21.60 -0.08
N HIS A 80 -18.94 -22.60 0.02
CA HIS A 80 -18.78 -23.72 0.95
C HIS A 80 -18.19 -24.95 0.25
N ILE A 81 -17.04 -25.41 0.75
CA ILE A 81 -16.46 -26.70 0.40
C ILE A 81 -16.67 -27.62 1.61
N VAL A 82 -17.65 -28.51 1.53
CA VAL A 82 -18.00 -29.42 2.64
C VAL A 82 -17.04 -30.60 2.74
N LYS A 83 -16.56 -31.08 1.58
CA LYS A 83 -15.66 -32.24 1.48
C LYS A 83 -14.66 -32.00 0.35
N ALA A 84 -13.53 -31.42 0.70
CA ALA A 84 -12.52 -31.01 -0.25
C ALA A 84 -12.03 -32.18 -1.13
N ARG A 85 -11.99 -31.94 -2.44
CA ARG A 85 -11.45 -32.82 -3.47
C ARG A 85 -10.23 -32.16 -4.09
N MET A 86 -9.42 -32.94 -4.81
CA MET A 86 -8.23 -32.40 -5.47
C MET A 86 -8.57 -31.28 -6.47
N GLN A 87 -9.73 -31.39 -7.14
CA GLN A 87 -10.24 -30.40 -8.09
C GLN A 87 -10.64 -29.06 -7.45
N ASP A 88 -10.87 -29.04 -6.15
CA ASP A 88 -11.15 -27.80 -5.42
C ASP A 88 -9.86 -27.01 -5.13
N SER A 89 -8.69 -27.53 -5.52
CA SER A 89 -7.45 -26.76 -5.48
C SER A 89 -7.43 -25.70 -6.59
N GLY A 90 -6.78 -24.59 -6.33
CA GLY A 90 -6.61 -23.54 -7.33
C GLY A 90 -6.75 -22.14 -6.77
N GLU A 91 -6.82 -21.20 -7.70
CA GLU A 91 -6.92 -19.79 -7.44
C GLU A 91 -8.38 -19.37 -7.28
N TYR A 92 -8.68 -18.73 -6.16
CA TYR A 92 -9.99 -18.16 -5.85
C TYR A 92 -9.90 -16.64 -5.80
N GLN A 93 -10.78 -15.98 -6.54
CA GLN A 93 -11.01 -14.55 -6.48
C GLN A 93 -12.51 -14.28 -6.33
N CYS A 94 -12.84 -13.09 -5.84
CA CYS A 94 -14.22 -12.66 -5.80
C CYS A 94 -14.35 -11.18 -6.16
N ARG A 95 -15.56 -10.79 -6.57
CA ARG A 95 -15.95 -9.40 -6.80
C ARG A 95 -17.33 -9.15 -6.21
N ILE A 96 -17.40 -8.16 -5.32
CA ILE A 96 -18.64 -7.57 -4.82
C ILE A 96 -19.09 -6.48 -5.81
N LYS A 97 -20.40 -6.31 -6.00
CA LYS A 97 -20.94 -5.25 -6.87
C LYS A 97 -20.46 -3.87 -6.40
N GLY A 98 -19.83 -3.10 -7.31
CA GLY A 98 -19.28 -1.78 -7.00
C GLY A 98 -17.82 -1.79 -6.50
N PHE A 99 -17.21 -2.96 -6.34
CA PHE A 99 -15.81 -3.13 -5.91
C PHE A 99 -14.97 -3.76 -7.02
N ALA A 100 -13.66 -3.52 -6.98
CA ALA A 100 -12.70 -4.23 -7.83
C ALA A 100 -12.55 -5.71 -7.40
N ILE A 101 -12.04 -6.53 -8.33
CA ILE A 101 -11.73 -7.94 -8.07
C ILE A 101 -10.72 -8.03 -6.92
N SER A 102 -10.89 -9.03 -6.07
CA SER A 102 -9.94 -9.31 -5.00
C SER A 102 -8.57 -9.76 -5.52
N GLU A 103 -7.55 -9.55 -4.69
CA GLU A 103 -6.32 -10.30 -4.84
C GLU A 103 -6.63 -11.82 -4.76
N PRO A 104 -5.88 -12.65 -5.48
CA PRO A 104 -6.13 -14.07 -5.52
C PRO A 104 -5.69 -14.78 -4.25
N VAL A 105 -6.46 -15.80 -3.87
CA VAL A 105 -6.10 -16.72 -2.79
C VAL A 105 -6.02 -18.13 -3.35
N TYR A 106 -4.85 -18.74 -3.24
CA TYR A 106 -4.63 -20.12 -3.66
C TYR A 106 -5.00 -21.09 -2.53
N LEU A 107 -5.94 -21.99 -2.79
CA LEU A 107 -6.28 -23.12 -1.92
C LEU A 107 -5.60 -24.39 -2.46
N ASN A 108 -4.89 -25.11 -1.60
CA ASN A 108 -4.19 -26.34 -1.95
C ASN A 108 -4.76 -27.53 -1.16
N VAL A 109 -5.41 -28.46 -1.86
CA VAL A 109 -5.95 -29.70 -1.29
C VAL A 109 -4.94 -30.83 -1.48
N ILE A 110 -4.51 -31.42 -0.37
CA ILE A 110 -3.47 -32.44 -0.33
C ILE A 110 -4.05 -33.77 0.14
N SER A 111 -3.55 -34.88 -0.39
CA SER A 111 -3.86 -36.23 0.11
C SER A 111 -2.65 -36.78 0.85
N ASP A 112 -2.62 -36.59 2.17
CA ASP A 112 -1.55 -37.08 3.05
C ASP A 112 -2.13 -37.41 4.45
N TRP A 113 -1.36 -38.09 5.29
CA TRP A 113 -1.74 -38.42 6.67
C TRP A 113 -1.59 -37.23 7.62
N LEU A 114 -0.54 -36.43 7.43
CA LEU A 114 -0.27 -35.22 8.19
C LEU A 114 0.10 -34.07 7.25
N ILE A 115 -0.40 -32.87 7.55
CA ILE A 115 0.06 -31.62 6.94
C ILE A 115 0.39 -30.59 8.02
N ILE A 116 1.32 -29.69 7.70
CA ILE A 116 1.56 -28.48 8.49
C ILE A 116 0.71 -27.35 7.91
N GLN A 117 -0.15 -26.78 8.74
CA GLN A 117 -0.96 -25.61 8.42
C GLN A 117 -0.40 -24.39 9.14
N ALA A 118 -0.45 -23.22 8.48
CA ALA A 118 -0.04 -21.94 9.05
C ALA A 118 -1.11 -20.87 8.78
N SER A 119 -1.27 -19.91 9.70
CA SER A 119 -2.21 -18.80 9.53
C SER A 119 -1.86 -17.92 8.32
N ALA A 120 -0.57 -17.76 8.04
CA ALA A 120 -0.04 -17.10 6.86
C ALA A 120 1.35 -17.67 6.52
N GLU A 121 1.71 -17.67 5.23
CA GLU A 121 3.07 -18.04 4.79
C GLU A 121 3.99 -16.83 4.65
N VAL A 122 3.40 -15.65 4.49
CA VAL A 122 4.11 -14.37 4.42
C VAL A 122 3.41 -13.41 5.36
N MET A 123 4.15 -12.81 6.28
CA MET A 123 3.65 -11.90 7.30
C MET A 123 4.67 -10.82 7.63
N MET A 124 4.24 -9.77 8.31
CA MET A 124 5.12 -8.69 8.78
C MET A 124 5.62 -8.98 10.19
N GLU A 125 6.80 -8.47 10.52
CA GLU A 125 7.33 -8.46 11.88
C GLU A 125 6.34 -7.77 12.84
N GLY A 126 6.15 -8.34 14.03
CA GLY A 126 5.11 -7.91 14.97
C GLY A 126 3.81 -8.70 14.90
N GLU A 127 3.52 -9.38 13.77
CA GLU A 127 2.29 -10.17 13.63
C GLU A 127 2.35 -11.49 14.44
N SER A 128 1.26 -12.26 14.41
CA SER A 128 1.17 -13.55 15.10
C SER A 128 1.11 -14.70 14.11
N LEU A 129 1.95 -15.72 14.34
CA LEU A 129 1.98 -16.96 13.56
C LEU A 129 1.31 -18.09 14.35
N PHE A 130 0.33 -18.73 13.73
CA PHE A 130 -0.27 -19.96 14.25
C PHE A 130 0.12 -21.14 13.37
N LEU A 131 0.67 -22.19 13.96
CA LEU A 131 0.99 -23.45 13.30
C LEU A 131 0.12 -24.57 13.86
N ARG A 132 -0.36 -25.43 12.98
CA ARG A 132 -1.14 -26.62 13.33
C ARG A 132 -0.65 -27.83 12.56
N CYS A 133 -0.32 -28.89 13.27
CA CYS A 133 -0.12 -30.22 12.70
C CYS A 133 -1.50 -30.87 12.53
N HIS A 134 -2.01 -30.90 11.31
CA HIS A 134 -3.35 -31.39 11.01
C HIS A 134 -3.28 -32.78 10.40
N SER A 135 -4.15 -33.66 10.90
CA SER A 135 -4.22 -35.06 10.48
C SER A 135 -5.43 -35.32 9.61
N TRP A 136 -5.30 -36.32 8.75
CA TRP A 136 -6.40 -36.76 7.92
C TRP A 136 -7.60 -37.15 8.78
N LYS A 137 -8.78 -36.62 8.42
CA LYS A 137 -10.05 -36.82 9.16
C LYS A 137 -10.01 -36.39 10.63
N ASN A 138 -9.11 -35.47 11.00
CA ASN A 138 -8.90 -35.04 12.40
C ASN A 138 -8.59 -36.21 13.36
N LEU A 139 -7.86 -37.24 12.89
CA LEU A 139 -7.40 -38.34 13.74
C LEU A 139 -6.48 -37.85 14.86
N ASN A 140 -6.53 -38.49 16.03
CA ASN A 140 -5.62 -38.16 17.14
C ASN A 140 -4.16 -38.42 16.75
N VAL A 141 -3.31 -37.42 16.98
CA VAL A 141 -1.86 -37.49 16.74
C VAL A 141 -1.13 -37.39 18.07
N PHE A 142 -0.21 -38.31 18.31
CA PHE A 142 0.59 -38.37 19.53
C PHE A 142 2.08 -38.17 19.25
N LYS A 143 2.84 -37.79 20.29
CA LYS A 143 4.29 -37.58 20.25
C LYS A 143 4.68 -36.63 19.11
N VAL A 144 3.99 -35.50 19.04
CA VAL A 144 4.15 -34.50 17.98
C VAL A 144 5.39 -33.66 18.23
N ILE A 145 6.25 -33.52 17.22
CA ILE A 145 7.41 -32.62 17.21
C ILE A 145 7.25 -31.67 16.04
N TYR A 146 7.36 -30.38 16.29
CA TYR A 146 7.49 -29.37 15.25
C TYR A 146 8.97 -29.10 14.97
N TYR A 147 9.32 -28.94 13.69
CA TYR A 147 10.65 -28.63 13.23
C TYR A 147 10.66 -27.30 12.47
N LYS A 148 11.75 -26.56 12.59
CA LYS A 148 12.11 -25.42 11.73
C LYS A 148 13.54 -25.60 11.27
N ASP A 149 13.76 -25.62 9.96
CA ASP A 149 15.08 -25.80 9.34
C ASP A 149 15.82 -27.04 9.90
N ASN A 150 15.06 -28.14 10.02
CA ASN A 150 15.49 -29.43 10.59
C ASN A 150 15.89 -29.40 12.08
N LYS A 151 15.69 -28.29 12.79
CA LYS A 151 15.85 -28.21 14.25
C LYS A 151 14.50 -28.40 14.93
N ALA A 152 14.45 -29.26 15.94
CA ALA A 152 13.26 -29.46 16.74
C ALA A 152 12.94 -28.19 17.53
N LEU A 153 11.70 -27.69 17.39
CA LEU A 153 11.20 -26.50 18.08
C LEU A 153 10.50 -26.85 19.38
N LYS A 154 9.54 -27.77 19.32
CA LYS A 154 8.71 -28.13 20.48
C LYS A 154 8.15 -29.53 20.35
N TYR A 155 8.10 -30.24 21.47
CA TYR A 155 7.51 -31.57 21.61
C TYR A 155 6.22 -31.50 22.44
N TRP A 156 5.22 -32.28 22.04
CA TRP A 156 3.99 -32.49 22.79
C TRP A 156 3.59 -33.97 22.73
N TYR A 157 3.13 -34.54 23.84
CA TYR A 157 2.62 -35.91 23.82
C TYR A 157 1.29 -36.01 23.07
N GLU A 158 0.40 -35.04 23.28
CA GLU A 158 -0.85 -34.88 22.51
C GLU A 158 -0.72 -33.72 21.54
N ASN A 159 -1.47 -33.77 20.44
CA ASN A 159 -1.39 -32.73 19.41
C ASN A 159 -1.79 -31.36 19.96
N HIS A 160 -0.92 -30.36 19.77
CA HIS A 160 -1.14 -28.99 20.20
C HIS A 160 -0.72 -28.01 19.11
N ASN A 161 -1.45 -26.91 18.98
CA ASN A 161 -1.13 -25.85 18.04
C ASN A 161 -0.02 -24.97 18.64
N ILE A 162 0.88 -24.45 17.78
CA ILE A 162 1.90 -23.48 18.22
C ILE A 162 1.39 -22.09 17.86
N SER A 163 1.42 -21.17 18.84
CA SER A 163 1.25 -19.74 18.61
C SER A 163 2.56 -19.04 18.94
N ILE A 164 3.05 -18.24 17.99
CA ILE A 164 4.18 -17.34 18.16
C ILE A 164 3.64 -15.93 17.98
N THR A 165 3.49 -15.22 19.09
CA THR A 165 3.11 -13.81 19.11
C THR A 165 4.33 -12.95 18.83
N ASN A 166 4.16 -11.83 18.14
CA ASN A 166 5.23 -10.88 17.85
C ASN A 166 6.41 -11.55 17.12
N VAL A 167 6.12 -12.08 15.93
CA VAL A 167 7.12 -12.76 15.10
C VAL A 167 8.22 -11.80 14.67
N THR A 168 9.44 -12.32 14.59
CA THR A 168 10.63 -11.61 14.10
C THR A 168 11.12 -12.23 12.79
N GLU A 169 12.06 -11.57 12.11
CA GLU A 169 12.70 -12.14 10.91
C GLU A 169 13.28 -13.54 11.15
N GLY A 170 13.81 -13.80 12.35
CA GLY A 170 14.37 -15.10 12.74
C GLY A 170 13.34 -16.24 12.85
N ASN A 171 12.04 -15.93 12.82
CA ASN A 171 10.97 -16.93 12.71
C ASN A 171 10.75 -17.39 11.26
N SER A 172 11.37 -16.76 10.27
CA SER A 172 11.39 -17.29 8.90
C SER A 172 12.10 -18.65 8.84
N GLY A 173 11.66 -19.52 7.94
CA GLY A 173 12.27 -20.84 7.77
C GLY A 173 11.33 -21.86 7.15
N ILE A 174 11.80 -23.11 7.07
CA ILE A 174 11.03 -24.24 6.56
C ILE A 174 10.52 -25.07 7.73
N TYR A 175 9.21 -25.12 7.88
CA TYR A 175 8.50 -25.80 8.95
C TYR A 175 7.91 -27.13 8.50
N TYR A 176 7.89 -28.11 9.40
CA TYR A 176 7.14 -29.37 9.25
C TYR A 176 6.89 -29.98 10.64
N CYS A 177 5.97 -30.93 10.74
CA CYS A 177 5.73 -31.68 11.96
C CYS A 177 5.91 -33.18 11.73
N VAL A 178 6.27 -33.89 12.80
CA VAL A 178 6.34 -35.34 12.87
C VAL A 178 5.44 -35.79 14.01
N GLY A 179 4.65 -36.84 13.81
CA GLY A 179 3.77 -37.36 14.84
C GLY A 179 3.42 -38.82 14.60
N ARG A 180 2.71 -39.43 15.54
CA ARG A 180 2.21 -40.79 15.42
C ARG A 180 0.68 -40.78 15.37
N ILE A 181 0.13 -41.42 14.34
CA ILE A 181 -1.29 -41.76 14.28
C ILE A 181 -1.38 -43.24 14.61
N GLN A 182 -2.08 -43.57 15.69
CA GLN A 182 -2.05 -44.90 16.29
C GLN A 182 -0.59 -45.32 16.64
N ARG A 183 -0.01 -46.30 15.94
CA ARG A 183 1.35 -46.78 16.16
C ARG A 183 2.35 -46.37 15.07
N LEU A 184 1.87 -45.77 13.98
CA LEU A 184 2.70 -45.47 12.81
C LEU A 184 3.20 -44.02 12.85
N PRO A 185 4.50 -43.79 12.59
CA PRO A 185 5.05 -42.45 12.45
C PRO A 185 4.71 -41.86 11.08
N TYR A 186 4.35 -40.58 11.07
CA TYR A 186 4.11 -39.80 9.86
C TYR A 186 4.84 -38.47 9.94
N ILE A 187 5.24 -37.96 8.77
CA ILE A 187 5.94 -36.68 8.60
C ILE A 187 5.08 -35.84 7.68
N SER A 188 4.84 -34.59 8.05
CA SER A 188 4.09 -33.67 7.19
C SER A 188 4.91 -33.21 6.00
N ASN A 189 4.22 -32.63 5.02
CA ASN A 189 4.88 -31.79 4.02
C ASN A 189 5.67 -30.64 4.69
N LYS A 190 6.64 -30.09 3.97
CA LYS A 190 7.37 -28.88 4.36
C LYS A 190 6.61 -27.61 3.94
N LEU A 191 6.75 -26.54 4.70
CA LEU A 191 6.13 -25.23 4.45
C LEU A 191 7.12 -24.12 4.73
N LYS A 192 7.35 -23.24 3.74
CA LYS A 192 8.22 -22.07 3.89
C LYS A 192 7.42 -20.91 4.46
N ILE A 193 7.89 -20.33 5.57
CA ILE A 193 7.32 -19.15 6.19
C ILE A 193 8.33 -18.00 6.10
N ILE A 194 7.86 -16.83 5.71
CA ILE A 194 8.67 -15.63 5.51
C ILE A 194 8.09 -14.49 6.35
N VAL A 195 8.91 -13.95 7.25
CA VAL A 195 8.59 -12.74 8.01
C VAL A 195 9.34 -11.58 7.40
N LYS A 196 8.61 -10.57 6.92
CA LYS A 196 9.18 -9.36 6.32
C LYS A 196 9.32 -8.27 7.38
N LYS A 197 10.46 -7.57 7.38
CA LYS A 197 10.61 -6.36 8.17
C LYS A 197 9.75 -5.24 7.59
N PRO A 198 9.13 -4.39 8.42
CA PRO A 198 8.63 -3.11 7.93
C PRO A 198 9.79 -2.36 7.29
N TYR A 199 9.55 -1.76 6.12
CA TYR A 199 10.55 -0.92 5.47
C TYR A 199 11.00 0.15 6.48
N PRO A 200 12.30 0.40 6.67
CA PRO A 200 12.73 1.51 7.50
C PRO A 200 12.14 2.77 6.89
N GLN A 201 11.13 3.34 7.53
CA GLN A 201 10.50 4.57 7.09
C GLN A 201 11.58 5.64 7.20
N SER A 202 12.26 5.90 6.08
CA SER A 202 13.51 6.66 6.09
C SER A 202 13.26 8.01 6.75
N ASN A 203 14.17 8.45 7.60
CA ASN A 203 14.11 9.73 8.33
C ASN A 203 13.96 10.98 7.41
N TYR A 204 13.90 10.80 6.09
CA TYR A 204 13.73 11.83 5.07
C TYR A 204 12.27 12.22 4.80
N PHE A 205 11.27 11.74 5.57
CA PHE A 205 9.89 12.24 5.46
C PHE A 205 9.81 13.77 5.61
N TRP A 206 10.69 14.36 6.43
CA TRP A 206 10.82 15.81 6.58
C TRP A 206 11.29 16.53 5.31
N LEU A 207 12.08 15.89 4.43
CA LEU A 207 12.50 16.50 3.16
C LEU A 207 11.30 16.81 2.25
N GLN A 208 10.23 16.02 2.36
CA GLN A 208 9.00 16.25 1.60
C GLN A 208 8.29 17.55 1.99
N PHE A 209 8.54 18.07 3.20
CA PHE A 209 8.05 19.38 3.64
C PHE A 209 9.07 20.51 3.45
N LEU A 210 10.38 20.20 3.48
CA LEU A 210 11.44 21.20 3.27
C LEU A 210 11.48 21.71 1.82
N ILE A 211 11.25 20.85 0.83
CA ILE A 211 11.31 21.24 -0.59
C ILE A 211 10.22 22.26 -0.94
N PRO A 212 8.92 22.05 -0.62
CA PRO A 212 7.88 23.05 -0.86
C PRO A 212 8.15 24.37 -0.13
N LEU A 213 8.65 24.31 1.11
CA LEU A 213 8.97 25.50 1.90
C LEU A 213 10.08 26.33 1.23
N LEU A 214 11.16 25.68 0.78
CA LEU A 214 12.24 26.35 0.07
C LEU A 214 11.76 26.99 -1.24
N VAL A 215 10.89 26.30 -1.98
CA VAL A 215 10.30 26.82 -3.22
C VAL A 215 9.46 28.08 -2.92
N VAL A 216 8.61 28.06 -1.89
CA VAL A 216 7.80 29.22 -1.48
C VAL A 216 8.70 30.41 -1.07
N ILE A 217 9.78 30.15 -0.33
CA ILE A 217 10.72 31.20 0.07
C ILE A 217 11.39 31.82 -1.16
N LEU A 218 11.86 30.99 -2.11
CA LEU A 218 12.47 31.49 -3.35
C LEU A 218 11.49 32.35 -4.16
N PHE A 219 10.24 31.92 -4.30
CA PHE A 219 9.21 32.71 -4.97
C PHE A 219 8.92 34.03 -4.25
N ALA A 220 8.88 34.04 -2.91
CA ALA A 220 8.68 35.27 -2.13
C ALA A 220 9.86 36.25 -2.29
N VAL A 221 11.09 35.74 -2.35
CA VAL A 221 12.30 36.56 -2.59
C VAL A 221 12.31 37.13 -3.99
N ASP A 222 12.06 36.31 -5.03
CA ASP A 222 12.04 36.76 -6.42
C ASP A 222 10.94 37.80 -6.68
N THR A 223 9.74 37.58 -6.12
CA THR A 223 8.64 38.55 -6.22
C THR A 223 8.96 39.85 -5.48
N GLY A 224 9.56 39.77 -4.29
CA GLY A 224 10.03 40.94 -3.54
C GLY A 224 11.09 41.75 -4.30
N LEU A 225 12.07 41.08 -4.90
CA LEU A 225 13.11 41.71 -5.70
C LEU A 225 12.54 42.36 -6.97
N LEU A 226 11.58 41.70 -7.63
CA LEU A 226 10.88 42.24 -8.79
C LEU A 226 10.09 43.51 -8.43
N ILE A 227 9.38 43.51 -7.30
CA ILE A 227 8.65 44.69 -6.82
C ILE A 227 9.61 45.83 -6.48
N SER A 228 10.70 45.53 -5.77
CA SER A 228 11.72 46.52 -5.40
C SER A 228 12.37 47.17 -6.62
N THR A 229 12.76 46.36 -7.61
CA THR A 229 13.33 46.85 -8.87
C THR A 229 12.32 47.69 -9.65
N GLN A 230 11.05 47.29 -9.74
CA GLN A 230 10.00 48.12 -10.35
C GLN A 230 9.78 49.44 -9.63
N GLN A 231 9.82 49.47 -8.31
CA GLN A 231 9.73 50.71 -7.52
C GLN A 231 10.90 51.64 -7.81
N GLN A 232 12.14 51.13 -7.84
CA GLN A 232 13.33 51.93 -8.17
C GLN A 232 13.28 52.48 -9.61
N PHE A 233 12.88 51.67 -10.59
CA PHE A 233 12.68 52.14 -11.97
C PHE A 233 11.61 53.24 -12.05
N THR A 234 10.51 53.10 -11.29
CA THR A 234 9.44 54.11 -11.22
C THR A 234 9.95 55.42 -10.61
N LEU A 235 10.79 55.35 -9.56
CA LEU A 235 11.42 56.53 -8.97
C LEU A 235 12.40 57.21 -9.92
N LEU A 236 13.25 56.44 -10.61
CA LEU A 236 14.18 56.97 -11.62
C LEU A 236 13.43 57.63 -12.78
N LEU A 237 12.33 57.04 -13.25
CA LEU A 237 11.47 57.65 -14.27
C LEU A 237 10.81 58.93 -13.79
N LYS A 238 10.33 58.98 -12.53
CA LYS A 238 9.84 60.22 -11.91
C LYS A 238 10.93 61.29 -11.87
N MET A 239 12.14 60.96 -11.40
CA MET A 239 13.28 61.90 -11.38
C MET A 239 13.62 62.40 -12.79
N LYS A 240 13.60 61.54 -13.82
CA LYS A 240 13.85 61.93 -15.22
C LYS A 240 12.74 62.85 -15.76
N ARG A 241 11.47 62.63 -15.37
CA ARG A 241 10.34 63.52 -15.68
C ARG A 241 10.46 64.89 -15.00
N THR A 242 10.82 64.93 -13.71
CA THR A 242 11.05 66.18 -12.97
C THR A 242 12.22 66.96 -13.56
N ARG A 243 13.32 66.28 -13.92
CA ARG A 243 14.49 66.89 -14.58
C ARG A 243 14.16 67.45 -15.97
N LYS A 244 13.27 66.79 -16.74
CA LYS A 244 12.79 67.29 -18.04
C LYS A 244 11.85 68.49 -17.88
N ARG A 245 11.03 68.53 -16.82
CA ARG A 245 10.11 69.64 -16.52
C ARG A 245 10.86 70.92 -16.11
N ASN A 246 11.92 70.80 -15.30
CA ASN A 246 12.72 71.96 -14.86
C ASN A 246 13.61 72.55 -15.97
N ARG A 247 13.92 71.78 -17.03
CA ARG A 247 14.74 72.25 -18.15
C ARG A 247 13.96 73.13 -19.16
N PHE A 248 12.63 73.25 -19.00
CA PHE A 248 11.74 74.02 -19.89
C PHE A 248 11.37 75.40 -19.31
N THR A 249 11.92 75.78 -18.15
CA THR A 249 11.49 76.97 -17.37
C THR A 249 12.59 78.03 -17.22
N ASP A 250 13.68 77.97 -18.01
CA ASP A 250 14.76 78.95 -17.92
C ASP A 250 14.61 80.05 -19.00
N PRO A 251 14.53 81.35 -18.63
CA PRO A 251 14.31 82.46 -19.58
C PRO A 251 15.52 82.75 -20.49
N GLN A 252 15.24 83.11 -21.75
CA GLN A 252 16.21 83.50 -22.77
C GLN A 252 16.96 84.82 -22.42
N PRO A 253 18.26 84.99 -22.79
CA PRO A 253 19.06 86.15 -22.45
C PRO A 253 18.74 87.39 -23.31
N LYS A 254 18.89 88.57 -22.69
CA LYS A 254 18.84 89.90 -23.34
C LYS A 254 20.01 90.07 -24.33
N PRO A 255 19.79 90.65 -25.53
CA PRO A 255 20.87 91.17 -26.36
C PRO A 255 21.45 92.48 -25.79
N ASP A 256 22.74 92.67 -25.98
CA ASP A 256 23.50 93.84 -25.52
C ASP A 256 23.06 95.16 -26.20
N PRO A 257 23.12 96.31 -25.48
CA PRO A 257 22.89 97.64 -26.04
C PRO A 257 24.07 98.16 -26.88
N PRO A 258 23.82 99.10 -27.82
CA PRO A 258 24.79 99.56 -28.81
C PRO A 258 25.94 100.38 -28.21
N GLY A 259 27.17 100.11 -28.70
CA GLY A 259 28.28 101.05 -28.62
C GLY A 259 28.09 102.17 -29.64
N ASN A 260 28.39 103.40 -29.19
CA ASN A 260 28.25 104.72 -29.85
C ASN A 260 28.22 104.77 -31.38
#